data_AF-A0A444J6F7-F1
#
_entry.id   AF-A0A444J6F7-F1
#
_cell.length_a   1.000
_cell.length_b   1.000
_cell.length_c   1.000
_cell.angle_alpha   90.00
_cell.angle_beta   90.00
_cell.angle_gamma   90.00
#
_symmetry.space_group_name_H-M   'P 1'
#
loop_
_entity.id
_entity.type
_entity.pdbx_description
1 polymer ?
#
loop_
_entity_poly.entity_id
_entity_poly.type
_entity_poly.pdbx_seq_one_letter_code
_entity_poly.pdbx_strand_id
1 'polypeptide(L)'
;RGTSTYDGLAIAWAVAEELADKNGRGVKTMFATHYHELTDLATTHERIQNYSIAVREQDNRIHFLHKLVQGAASRSYGIQVAALAGVPDHVVARAQEILTNIEQGEFTATGEPTITVSVRERKQEPYCQMSLFPPKEDPVRDRLKEIDPDELTPRQAQELIYELVGLLR
;
A
#
# COMPACT_ATOMS: atom_id res chain seq x y z
N ARG A 1 11.50 0.16 -15.22
CA ARG A 1 11.39 -1.33 -15.18
C ARG A 1 12.76 -2.04 -15.12
N GLY A 2 13.89 -1.40 -15.46
CA GLY A 2 15.23 -2.02 -15.36
C GLY A 2 16.11 -1.51 -14.21
N THR A 3 15.51 -0.82 -13.23
CA THR A 3 16.18 -0.15 -12.11
C THR A 3 15.50 -0.56 -10.81
N SER A 4 15.97 -0.05 -9.66
CA SER A 4 15.24 -0.21 -8.40
C SER A 4 13.80 0.29 -8.52
N THR A 5 12.89 -0.27 -7.72
CA THR A 5 11.47 0.05 -7.76
C THR A 5 11.22 1.55 -7.57
N TYR A 6 11.90 2.16 -6.59
CA TYR A 6 11.77 3.58 -6.28
C TYR A 6 12.38 4.49 -7.34
N ASP A 7 13.57 4.15 -7.87
CA ASP A 7 14.15 4.95 -8.97
C ASP A 7 13.25 4.90 -10.21
N GLY A 8 12.71 3.72 -10.50
CA GLY A 8 11.81 3.52 -11.63
C GLY A 8 10.51 4.29 -11.49
N LEU A 9 9.96 4.34 -10.27
CA LEU A 9 8.78 5.15 -9.95
C LEU A 9 9.07 6.64 -10.10
N ALA A 10 10.15 7.14 -9.50
CA ALA A 10 10.52 8.55 -9.52
C ALA A 10 10.75 9.07 -10.95
N ILE A 11 11.46 8.29 -11.77
CA ILE A 11 11.67 8.63 -13.18
C ILE A 11 10.34 8.63 -13.94
N ALA A 12 9.49 7.62 -13.74
CA ALA A 12 8.19 7.54 -14.43
C ALA A 12 7.28 8.72 -14.06
N TRP A 13 7.31 9.13 -12.79
CA TRP A 13 6.57 10.28 -12.28
C TRP A 13 7.03 11.58 -12.94
N ALA A 14 8.32 11.89 -12.87
CA ALA A 14 8.87 13.11 -13.46
C ALA A 14 8.64 13.20 -14.97
N VAL A 15 8.74 12.06 -15.68
CA VAL A 15 8.43 12.00 -17.12
C VAL A 15 6.95 12.26 -17.38
N ALA A 16 6.04 11.72 -16.57
CA ALA A 16 4.61 11.96 -16.73
C ALA A 16 4.24 13.43 -16.52
N GLU A 17 4.83 14.08 -15.50
CA GLU A 17 4.66 15.53 -15.24
C GLU A 17 5.18 16.36 -16.42
N GLU A 18 6.42 16.13 -16.85
CA GLU A 18 7.01 16.87 -17.98
C GLU A 18 6.17 16.72 -19.26
N LEU A 19 5.65 15.51 -19.54
CA LEU A 19 4.79 15.29 -20.71
C LEU A 19 3.44 16.01 -20.59
N ALA A 20 2.88 16.12 -19.39
CA ALA A 20 1.62 16.79 -19.14
C ALA A 20 1.73 18.32 -19.28
N ASP A 21 2.89 18.89 -18.91
CA ASP A 21 3.09 20.34 -18.84
C ASP A 21 3.95 20.91 -19.98
N LYS A 22 4.53 20.04 -20.83
CA LYS A 22 5.44 20.44 -21.91
C LYS A 22 4.92 21.64 -22.70
N ASN A 23 5.74 22.68 -22.80
CA ASN A 23 5.43 23.95 -23.49
C ASN A 23 4.12 24.62 -23.03
N GLY A 24 3.70 24.39 -21.77
CA GLY A 24 2.45 24.92 -21.20
C GLY A 24 1.17 24.34 -21.80
N ARG A 25 1.27 23.30 -22.64
CA ARG A 25 0.11 22.70 -23.34
C ARG A 25 0.04 21.18 -23.16
N GLY A 26 1.17 20.55 -22.85
CA GLY A 26 1.29 19.09 -22.77
C GLY A 26 1.35 18.41 -24.13
N VAL A 27 1.69 17.13 -24.10
CA VAL A 27 1.70 16.22 -25.26
C VAL A 27 0.65 15.14 -25.07
N LYS A 28 -0.10 14.82 -26.14
CA LYS A 28 -1.02 13.68 -26.14
C LYS A 28 -0.24 12.40 -25.85
N THR A 29 -0.48 11.82 -24.68
CA THR A 29 0.29 10.70 -24.15
C THR A 29 -0.66 9.62 -23.65
N MET A 30 -0.36 8.36 -23.98
CA MET A 30 -0.95 7.20 -23.32
C MET A 30 0.16 6.52 -22.52
N PHE A 31 0.07 6.58 -21.20
CA PHE A 31 1.10 6.07 -20.30
C PHE A 31 0.62 4.76 -19.65
N ALA A 32 1.03 3.62 -20.19
CA ALA A 32 0.73 2.31 -19.59
C ALA A 32 1.74 2.01 -18.49
N THR A 33 1.27 1.83 -17.25
CA THR A 33 2.12 1.59 -16.08
C THR A 33 1.57 0.48 -15.18
N HIS A 34 2.45 -0.01 -14.31
CA HIS A 34 2.16 -0.93 -13.21
C HIS A 34 2.37 -0.28 -11.84
N TYR A 35 2.83 0.98 -11.82
CA TYR A 35 2.94 1.78 -10.62
C TYR A 35 1.57 2.36 -10.31
N HIS A 36 0.96 1.91 -9.20
CA HIS A 36 -0.33 2.42 -8.75
C HIS A 36 -0.20 3.85 -8.22
N GLU A 37 0.96 4.21 -7.68
CA GLU A 37 1.27 5.52 -7.12
C GLU A 37 1.13 6.63 -8.18
N LEU A 38 1.43 6.35 -9.45
CA LEU A 38 1.25 7.31 -10.55
C LEU A 38 -0.21 7.72 -10.75
N THR A 39 -1.17 6.99 -10.20
CA THR A 39 -2.58 7.38 -10.29
C THR A 39 -2.89 8.65 -9.50
N ASP A 40 -2.08 8.98 -8.50
CA ASP A 40 -2.23 10.19 -7.71
C ASP A 40 -1.93 11.47 -8.51
N LEU A 41 -1.17 11.37 -9.61
CA LEU A 41 -0.95 12.50 -10.53
C LEU A 41 -2.24 13.10 -11.07
N ALA A 42 -3.29 12.29 -11.25
CA ALA A 42 -4.59 12.78 -11.70
C ALA A 42 -5.31 13.64 -10.65
N THR A 43 -4.87 13.61 -9.39
CA THR A 43 -5.44 14.45 -8.32
C THR A 43 -4.86 15.86 -8.32
N THR A 44 -3.61 16.02 -8.75
CA THR A 44 -2.88 17.30 -8.75
C THR A 44 -2.76 17.92 -10.14
N HIS A 45 -2.86 17.15 -11.22
CA HIS A 45 -2.78 17.65 -12.60
C HIS A 45 -4.11 17.50 -13.33
N GLU A 46 -4.75 18.63 -13.66
CA GLU A 46 -6.03 18.68 -14.38
C GLU A 46 -6.02 18.01 -15.76
N ARG A 47 -4.83 17.89 -16.39
CA ARG A 47 -4.65 17.30 -17.72
C ARG A 47 -4.45 15.78 -17.68
N ILE A 48 -4.27 15.20 -16.50
CA ILE A 48 -4.01 13.77 -16.33
C ILE A 48 -5.31 13.08 -15.91
N GLN A 49 -5.64 11.98 -16.58
CA GLN A 49 -6.81 11.18 -16.29
C GLN A 49 -6.42 9.71 -16.18
N ASN A 50 -6.88 9.06 -15.12
CA ASN A 50 -6.65 7.63 -14.93
C ASN A 50 -7.64 6.81 -15.74
N TYR A 51 -7.12 5.75 -16.36
CA TYR A 51 -7.91 4.71 -16.96
C TYR A 51 -7.35 3.35 -16.59
N SER A 52 -8.23 2.37 -16.45
CA SER A 52 -7.90 0.98 -16.17
C SER A 52 -8.66 0.04 -17.11
N ILE A 53 -8.16 -1.19 -17.25
CA ILE A 53 -8.87 -2.23 -17.98
C ILE A 53 -9.91 -2.83 -17.05
N ALA A 54 -11.16 -2.92 -17.49
CA ALA A 54 -12.24 -3.50 -16.72
C ALA A 54 -12.02 -5.00 -16.52
N VAL A 55 -12.18 -5.42 -15.27
CA VAL A 55 -11.99 -6.79 -14.81
C VAL A 55 -13.26 -7.25 -14.11
N ARG A 56 -13.66 -8.51 -14.35
CA ARG A 56 -14.77 -9.15 -13.62
C ARG A 56 -14.26 -10.40 -12.92
N GLU A 57 -14.55 -10.50 -11.63
CA GLU A 57 -14.26 -11.67 -10.81
C GLU A 57 -15.50 -12.59 -10.77
N GLN A 58 -15.30 -13.88 -11.06
CA GLN A 58 -16.33 -14.91 -10.95
C GLN A 58 -15.69 -16.24 -10.59
N ASP A 59 -16.25 -16.98 -9.62
CA ASP A 59 -15.80 -18.34 -9.26
C ASP A 59 -14.28 -18.46 -9.01
N ASN A 60 -13.71 -17.45 -8.31
CA ASN A 60 -12.26 -17.36 -8.05
C ASN A 60 -11.38 -17.23 -9.31
N ARG A 61 -11.98 -16.83 -10.44
CA ARG A 61 -11.32 -16.57 -11.72
C ARG A 61 -11.53 -15.13 -12.16
N ILE A 62 -10.54 -14.63 -12.89
CA ILE A 62 -10.54 -13.28 -13.43
C ILE A 62 -10.87 -13.31 -14.92
N HIS A 63 -11.83 -12.48 -15.32
CA HIS A 63 -12.18 -12.24 -16.71
C HIS A 63 -11.80 -10.81 -17.11
N PHE A 64 -10.82 -10.68 -18.01
CA PHE A 64 -10.46 -9.41 -18.62
C PHE A 64 -11.49 -9.03 -19.67
N LEU A 65 -12.17 -7.90 -19.48
CA LEU A 65 -13.22 -7.44 -20.40
C LEU A 65 -12.67 -6.66 -21.59
N HIS A 66 -11.34 -6.43 -21.64
CA HIS A 66 -10.63 -5.63 -22.65
C HIS A 66 -11.26 -4.25 -22.91
N LYS A 67 -11.94 -3.71 -21.90
CA LYS A 67 -12.63 -2.42 -21.97
C LYS A 67 -11.90 -1.42 -21.08
N LEU A 68 -11.51 -0.29 -21.65
CA LEU A 68 -11.01 0.84 -20.87
C LEU A 68 -12.16 1.49 -20.10
N VAL A 69 -11.95 1.69 -18.80
CA VAL A 69 -12.86 2.40 -17.89
C VAL A 69 -12.10 3.53 -17.22
N GLN A 70 -12.78 4.65 -16.99
CA GLN A 70 -12.21 5.79 -16.30
C GLN A 70 -12.02 5.46 -14.80
N GLY A 71 -10.89 5.88 -14.24
CA GLY A 71 -10.50 5.63 -12.85
C GLY A 71 -9.29 4.72 -12.72
N ALA A 72 -8.69 4.74 -11.52
CA ALA A 72 -7.61 3.84 -11.13
C ALA A 72 -8.12 2.40 -10.93
N ALA A 73 -7.26 1.42 -11.13
CA ALA A 73 -7.59 0.04 -10.79
C ALA A 73 -7.67 -0.11 -9.26
N SER A 74 -8.68 -0.82 -8.77
CA SER A 74 -8.90 -1.03 -7.33
C SER A 74 -7.93 -2.00 -6.68
N ARG A 75 -7.33 -2.91 -7.46
CA ARG A 75 -6.43 -3.98 -6.97
C ARG A 75 -5.39 -4.36 -8.03
N SER A 76 -4.28 -4.93 -7.56
CA SER A 76 -3.32 -5.63 -8.42
C SER A 76 -3.77 -7.09 -8.62
N TYR A 77 -3.64 -7.58 -9.85
CA TYR A 77 -4.12 -8.91 -10.25
C TYR A 77 -2.97 -9.88 -10.61
N GLY A 78 -1.75 -9.59 -10.15
CA GLY A 78 -0.55 -10.33 -10.56
C GLY A 78 -0.61 -11.83 -10.26
N ILE A 79 -1.07 -12.21 -9.06
CA ILE A 79 -1.17 -13.62 -8.64
C ILE A 79 -2.23 -14.36 -9.47
N GLN A 80 -3.36 -13.72 -9.75
CA GLN A 80 -4.42 -14.30 -10.55
C GLN A 80 -4.05 -14.41 -12.03
N VAL A 81 -3.27 -13.45 -12.56
CA VAL A 81 -2.67 -13.57 -13.91
C VAL A 81 -1.69 -14.74 -13.96
N ALA A 82 -0.90 -14.97 -12.91
CA ALA A 82 -0.01 -16.13 -12.83
C ALA A 82 -0.78 -17.46 -12.84
N ALA A 83 -1.90 -17.53 -12.12
CA ALA A 83 -2.80 -18.70 -12.14
C ALA A 83 -3.36 -18.94 -13.55
N LEU A 84 -3.82 -17.89 -14.25
CA LEU A 84 -4.28 -17.97 -15.64
C LEU A 84 -3.17 -18.39 -16.62
N ALA A 85 -1.91 -18.04 -16.33
CA ALA A 85 -0.75 -18.44 -17.12
C ALA A 85 -0.32 -19.90 -16.88
N GLY A 86 -0.98 -20.64 -15.99
CA GLY A 86 -0.71 -22.05 -15.71
C GLY A 86 0.34 -22.29 -14.63
N VAL A 87 0.61 -21.30 -13.77
CA VAL A 87 1.44 -21.52 -12.57
C VAL A 87 0.73 -22.55 -11.66
N PRO A 88 1.44 -23.55 -11.11
CA PRO A 88 0.83 -24.60 -10.29
C PRO A 88 0.06 -24.05 -9.07
N ASP A 89 -1.08 -24.66 -8.75
CA ASP A 89 -2.00 -24.19 -7.70
C ASP A 89 -1.32 -24.02 -6.33
N HIS A 90 -0.40 -24.91 -5.95
CA HIS A 90 0.33 -24.80 -4.69
C HIS A 90 1.26 -23.57 -4.63
N VAL A 91 1.80 -23.12 -5.78
CA VAL A 91 2.62 -21.90 -5.87
C VAL A 91 1.74 -20.67 -5.79
N VAL A 92 0.59 -20.67 -6.48
CA VAL A 92 -0.40 -19.59 -6.42
C VAL A 92 -0.91 -19.41 -5.00
N ALA A 93 -1.27 -20.51 -4.32
CA ALA A 93 -1.71 -20.49 -2.92
C ALA A 93 -0.63 -19.90 -2.01
N ARG A 94 0.62 -20.34 -2.17
CA ARG A 94 1.75 -19.82 -1.38
C ARG A 94 2.02 -18.33 -1.64
N ALA A 95 1.92 -17.89 -2.89
CA ALA A 95 2.07 -16.48 -3.24
C ALA A 95 0.97 -15.62 -2.60
N GLN A 96 -0.26 -16.14 -2.53
CA GLN A 96 -1.38 -15.46 -1.88
C GLN A 96 -1.16 -15.34 -0.37
N GLU A 97 -0.68 -16.38 0.30
CA GLU A 97 -0.28 -16.32 1.71
C GLU A 97 0.80 -15.27 1.94
N ILE A 98 1.87 -15.29 1.13
CA ILE A 98 2.97 -14.32 1.25
C ILE A 98 2.45 -12.89 1.07
N LEU A 99 1.60 -12.65 0.06
CA LEU A 99 1.01 -11.33 -0.16
C LEU A 99 0.18 -10.89 1.04
N THR A 100 -0.66 -11.76 1.58
CA THR A 100 -1.46 -11.46 2.77
C THR A 100 -0.59 -11.11 3.97
N ASN A 101 0.52 -11.81 4.18
CA ASN A 101 1.45 -11.50 5.27
C ASN A 101 2.19 -10.15 5.05
N ILE A 102 2.58 -9.85 3.81
CA ILE A 102 3.16 -8.55 3.44
C ILE A 102 2.15 -7.41 3.71
N GLU A 103 0.90 -7.59 3.28
CA GLU A 103 -0.19 -6.61 3.48
C GLU A 103 -0.55 -6.42 4.96
N GLN A 104 -0.39 -7.47 5.77
CA GLN A 104 -0.60 -7.44 7.23
C GLN A 104 0.59 -6.84 8.01
N GLY A 105 1.66 -6.42 7.31
CA GLY A 105 2.83 -5.80 7.95
C GLY A 105 3.72 -6.79 8.72
N GLU A 106 3.63 -8.09 8.42
CA GLU A 106 4.42 -9.14 9.10
C GLU A 106 5.89 -9.22 8.62
N PHE A 107 6.54 -8.08 8.40
CA PHE A 107 7.98 -8.01 8.13
C PHE A 107 8.69 -7.12 9.15
N THR A 108 9.73 -7.67 9.76
CA THR A 108 10.70 -6.92 10.57
C THR A 108 11.45 -5.90 9.68
N ALA A 109 12.06 -4.89 10.31
CA ALA A 109 12.78 -3.77 9.66
C ALA A 109 13.91 -4.17 8.68
N THR A 110 14.16 -5.46 8.47
CA THR A 110 15.19 -6.03 7.60
C THR A 110 14.65 -6.86 6.42
N GLY A 111 13.33 -6.95 6.22
CA GLY A 111 12.76 -7.52 4.99
C GLY A 111 12.84 -9.04 4.85
N GLU A 112 12.98 -9.78 5.95
CA GLU A 112 12.90 -11.25 5.96
C GLU A 112 11.53 -11.74 6.43
N PRO A 113 10.95 -12.80 5.81
CA PRO A 113 9.67 -13.35 6.24
C PRO A 113 9.82 -14.07 7.58
N THR A 114 9.05 -13.66 8.58
CA THR A 114 9.04 -14.28 9.92
C THR A 114 8.31 -15.62 9.86
N ILE A 115 8.97 -16.66 9.35
CA ILE A 115 8.39 -18.03 9.29
C ILE A 115 8.67 -18.83 10.59
N THR A 116 9.32 -18.24 11.60
CA THR A 116 9.71 -19.01 12.80
C THR A 116 9.33 -18.35 14.11
N VAL A 117 8.10 -17.88 14.30
CA VAL A 117 7.54 -17.81 15.66
C VAL A 117 6.05 -18.18 15.66
N SER A 118 5.80 -19.40 16.10
CA SER A 118 4.60 -19.91 16.76
C SER A 118 3.41 -18.96 16.93
N VAL A 119 2.26 -19.43 16.44
CA VAL A 119 0.94 -19.40 17.08
C VAL A 119 0.93 -18.69 18.45
N ARG A 120 0.53 -17.42 18.47
CA ARG A 120 -0.16 -16.82 19.61
C ARG A 120 -0.79 -15.49 19.21
N GLU A 121 -2.11 -15.50 19.25
CA GLU A 121 -3.04 -14.37 19.41
C GLU A 121 -2.39 -12.97 19.41
N ARG A 122 -2.77 -12.10 18.45
CA ARG A 122 -3.00 -10.67 18.75
C ARG A 122 -3.79 -9.94 17.67
N LYS A 123 -4.40 -8.85 18.14
CA LYS A 123 -5.58 -8.13 17.67
C LYS A 123 -5.47 -7.49 16.28
N GLN A 124 -6.62 -7.46 15.60
CA GLN A 124 -6.91 -6.72 14.39
C GLN A 124 -6.62 -5.21 14.56
N GLU A 125 -5.82 -4.64 13.67
CA GLU A 125 -5.88 -3.20 13.34
C GLU A 125 -5.93 -3.01 11.82
N PRO A 126 -6.57 -1.94 11.31
CA PRO A 126 -6.81 -1.76 9.88
C PRO A 126 -5.66 -1.00 9.22
N TYR A 127 -5.19 -1.53 8.08
CA TYR A 127 -4.48 -0.86 6.98
C TYR A 127 -3.24 0.01 7.31
N CYS A 128 -2.08 -0.40 6.79
CA CYS A 128 -1.01 0.53 6.40
C CYS A 128 -0.25 -0.01 5.18
N GLN A 129 -0.74 0.33 3.99
CA GLN A 129 0.12 0.54 2.82
C GLN A 129 1.15 1.61 3.23
N MET A 130 2.45 1.32 3.10
CA MET A 130 3.51 2.19 3.64
C MET A 130 3.36 3.62 3.11
N SER A 131 3.07 4.54 4.04
CA SER A 131 2.82 5.96 3.74
C SER A 131 4.15 6.69 3.52
N LEU A 132 4.24 7.45 2.42
CA LEU A 132 5.40 8.25 1.98
C LEU A 132 5.55 9.60 2.70
N PHE A 133 4.91 9.77 3.85
CA PHE A 133 5.06 10.95 4.70
C PHE A 133 5.69 10.52 6.03
N PRO A 134 6.53 11.37 6.67
CA PRO A 134 6.90 11.12 8.06
C PRO A 134 5.61 10.89 8.85
N PRO A 135 5.57 9.89 9.75
CA PRO A 135 4.36 9.59 10.49
C PRO A 135 3.86 10.90 11.08
N LYS A 136 2.60 11.23 10.77
CA LYS A 136 1.89 12.35 11.39
C LYS A 136 2.14 12.21 12.90
N GLU A 137 2.70 13.24 13.53
CA GLU A 137 3.08 13.20 14.95
C GLU A 137 1.91 12.59 15.72
N ASP A 138 2.17 11.42 16.30
CA ASP A 138 1.18 10.66 17.04
C ASP A 138 1.39 11.05 18.50
N PRO A 139 0.60 12.00 19.02
CA PRO A 139 0.81 12.55 20.35
C PRO A 139 0.75 11.48 21.43
N VAL A 140 0.06 10.36 21.16
CA VAL A 140 -0.02 9.20 22.07
C VAL A 140 1.29 8.42 22.04
N ARG A 141 1.84 8.15 20.85
CA ARG A 141 3.13 7.45 20.73
C ARG A 141 4.29 8.22 21.35
N ASP A 142 4.32 9.54 21.18
CA ASP A 142 5.38 10.34 21.78
C ASP A 142 5.24 10.41 23.30
N ARG A 143 4.00 10.54 23.80
CA ARG A 143 3.73 10.47 25.24
C ARG A 143 4.11 9.12 25.85
N LEU A 144 3.89 8.02 25.14
CA LEU A 144 4.25 6.68 25.60
C LEU A 144 5.77 6.45 25.67
N LYS A 145 6.58 7.13 24.84
CA LYS A 145 8.06 7.00 24.89
C LYS A 145 8.67 7.62 26.15
N GLU A 146 7.98 8.59 26.75
CA GLU A 146 8.45 9.32 27.93
C GLU A 146 8.04 8.67 29.26
N ILE A 147 7.24 7.59 29.20
CA ILE A 147 6.68 6.94 30.40
C ILE A 147 7.48 5.67 30.70
N ASP A 148 7.93 5.56 31.95
CA ASP A 148 8.44 4.30 32.51
C ASP A 148 7.31 3.58 33.27
N PRO A 149 6.82 2.42 32.79
CA PRO A 149 5.74 1.68 33.46
C PRO A 149 6.12 1.17 34.85
N ASP A 150 7.40 0.93 35.12
CA ASP A 150 7.85 0.31 36.37
C ASP A 150 7.92 1.31 37.54
N GLU A 151 7.88 2.61 37.25
CA GLU A 151 7.88 3.68 38.25
C GLU A 151 6.46 4.20 38.60
N LEU A 152 5.42 3.70 37.93
CA LEU A 152 4.05 4.19 38.11
C LEU A 152 3.30 3.48 39.24
N THR A 153 2.64 4.26 40.07
CA THR A 153 1.62 3.72 40.98
C THR A 153 0.36 3.32 40.19
N PRO A 154 -0.44 2.35 40.68
CA PRO A 154 -1.67 1.93 40.01
C PRO A 154 -2.65 3.07 39.71
N ARG A 155 -2.68 4.10 40.58
CA ARG A 155 -3.52 5.29 40.37
C ARG A 155 -3.00 6.17 39.24
N GLN A 156 -1.69 6.41 39.17
CA GLN A 156 -1.07 7.21 38.10
C GLN A 156 -1.21 6.51 36.75
N ALA A 157 -1.06 5.18 36.70
CA ALA A 157 -1.29 4.40 35.50
C ALA A 157 -2.73 4.56 34.98
N GLN A 158 -3.71 4.57 35.88
CA GLN A 158 -5.11 4.78 35.50
C GLN A 158 -5.36 6.21 34.99
N GLU A 159 -4.78 7.23 35.63
CA GLU A 159 -4.87 8.64 35.18
C GLU A 159 -4.24 8.82 33.79
N LEU A 160 -3.09 8.19 33.52
CA LEU A 160 -2.43 8.20 32.21
C LEU A 160 -3.29 7.57 31.11
N ILE A 161 -4.02 6.50 31.39
CA ILE A 161 -4.93 5.89 30.40
C ILE A 161 -6.03 6.89 29.99
N TYR A 162 -6.59 7.63 30.94
CA TYR A 162 -7.58 8.67 30.62
C TYR A 162 -6.98 9.83 29.81
N GLU A 163 -5.74 10.23 30.11
CA GLU A 163 -4.99 11.24 29.36
C GLU A 163 -4.77 10.79 27.90
N LEU A 164 -4.25 9.58 27.68
CA LEU A 164 -3.98 9.03 26.35
C LEU A 164 -5.25 8.86 25.52
N VAL A 165 -6.36 8.42 26.14
CA VAL A 165 -7.66 8.34 25.46
C VAL A 165 -8.20 9.73 25.12
N GLY A 166 -7.87 10.75 25.91
CA GLY A 166 -8.17 12.15 25.59
C GLY A 166 -7.42 12.66 24.36
N LEU A 167 -6.15 12.28 24.20
CA LEU A 167 -5.30 12.65 23.05
C LEU A 167 -5.70 11.96 21.73
N LEU A 168 -6.50 10.90 21.80
CA LEU A 168 -7.05 10.19 20.63
C LEU A 168 -8.32 10.83 20.05
N ARG A 169 -8.97 11.76 20.78
CA ARG A 169 -10.20 12.46 20.34
C ARG A 169 -9.89 13.74 19.60
#